data_AF-A0A7J8ZDV9-F1
#
_entry.id   AF-A0A7J8ZDV9-F1
#
_cell.length_a   1.000
_cell.length_b   1.000
_cell.length_c   1.000
_cell.angle_alpha   90.00
_cell.angle_beta   90.00
_cell.angle_gamma   90.00
#
_symmetry.space_group_name_H-M   'P 1'
#
loop_
_entity.id
_entity.type
_entity.pdbx_description
1 polymer ?
#
loop_
_entity_poly.entity_id
_entity_poly.type
_entity_poly.pdbx_seq_one_letter_code
_entity_poly.pdbx_strand_id
1 'polypeptide(L)'
;MKKTFSRYNKCLQGSTEMALVEHKAEKQVCKEADNLKNEVAKLQMKQLQLLGKNLTSVSLKELEVLEQQLSEGLLSVKEKKDLIGILPFQEQLLMEQLEQSRLQVEELRGFFPSTDHLVRSYLEYYPVERKNSLMSHNVRGPDVTCACNLEKGDSDTTLYLGLPSDHHKRKKPERESHSNDSESQ
;
A
#
# COMPACT_ATOMS: atom_id res chain seq x y z
N MET A 1 83.26 -8.59 24.53
CA MET A 1 83.01 -7.24 23.99
C MET A 1 82.28 -7.21 22.63
N LYS A 2 82.64 -8.04 21.65
CA LYS A 2 82.00 -8.05 20.31
C LYS A 2 80.47 -8.26 20.31
N LYS A 3 79.96 -9.11 21.22
CA LYS A 3 78.51 -9.36 21.38
C LYS A 3 77.73 -8.11 21.82
N THR A 4 78.37 -7.20 22.56
CA THR A 4 77.73 -5.97 23.04
C THR A 4 77.56 -4.98 21.88
N PHE A 5 78.61 -4.78 21.07
CA PHE A 5 78.54 -3.96 19.86
C PHE A 5 77.56 -4.51 18.82
N SER A 6 77.48 -5.83 18.66
CA SER A 6 76.52 -6.46 17.74
C SER A 6 75.06 -6.22 18.15
N ARG A 7 74.76 -6.22 19.45
CA ARG A 7 73.40 -5.90 19.95
C ARG A 7 73.02 -4.46 19.67
N TYR A 8 73.90 -3.50 19.94
CA TYR A 8 73.64 -2.08 19.66
C TYR A 8 73.49 -1.80 18.16
N ASN A 9 74.32 -2.41 17.31
CA ASN A 9 74.19 -2.25 15.85
C ASN A 9 72.87 -2.78 15.30
N LYS A 10 72.33 -3.89 15.85
CA LYS A 10 71.01 -4.40 15.44
C LYS A 10 69.87 -3.43 15.79
N CYS A 11 69.92 -2.79 16.95
CA CYS A 11 68.95 -1.76 17.33
C CYS A 11 69.07 -0.51 16.44
N LEU A 12 70.28 -0.11 16.08
CA LEU A 12 70.52 1.05 15.20
C LEU A 12 70.04 0.79 13.76
N GLN A 13 70.26 -0.43 13.25
CA GLN A 13 69.77 -0.85 11.94
C GLN A 13 68.23 -0.90 11.90
N GLY A 14 67.58 -1.45 12.94
CA GLY A 14 66.12 -1.46 13.04
C GLY A 14 65.51 -0.06 13.12
N SER A 15 66.16 0.88 13.81
CA SER A 15 65.73 2.30 13.88
C SER A 15 65.85 3.01 12.53
N THR A 16 66.88 2.69 11.74
CA THR A 16 67.08 3.27 10.41
C THR A 16 66.07 2.70 9.41
N GLU A 17 65.75 1.41 9.52
CA GLU A 17 64.74 0.74 8.70
C GLU A 17 63.33 1.28 8.98
N MET A 18 62.97 1.49 10.26
CA MET A 18 61.70 2.11 10.65
C MET A 18 61.58 3.56 10.14
N ALA A 19 62.62 4.39 10.32
CA ALA A 19 62.63 5.75 9.80
C ALA A 19 62.56 5.79 8.26
N LEU A 20 63.13 4.81 7.56
CA LEU A 20 63.07 4.72 6.11
C LEU A 20 61.68 4.29 5.61
N VAL A 21 60.98 3.43 6.35
CA VAL A 21 59.58 3.06 6.09
C VAL A 21 58.65 4.25 6.34
N GLU A 22 58.83 4.97 7.43
CA GLU A 22 58.03 6.15 7.79
C GLU A 22 58.22 7.29 6.78
N HIS A 23 59.47 7.55 6.37
CA HIS A 23 59.78 8.55 5.35
C HIS A 23 59.26 8.15 3.94
N LYS A 24 59.13 6.85 3.66
CA LYS A 24 58.46 6.34 2.45
C LYS A 24 56.95 6.48 2.52
N ALA A 25 56.34 6.24 3.68
CA ALA A 25 54.92 6.44 3.92
C ALA A 25 54.54 7.92 3.81
N GLU A 26 55.30 8.84 4.42
CA GLU A 26 55.10 10.29 4.27
C GLU A 26 55.23 10.75 2.82
N LYS A 27 56.23 10.27 2.08
CA LYS A 27 56.38 10.58 0.66
C LYS A 27 55.21 10.06 -0.18
N GLN A 28 54.61 8.95 0.23
CA GLN A 28 53.44 8.38 -0.43
C GLN A 28 52.18 9.22 -0.14
N VAL A 29 51.98 9.63 1.12
CA VAL A 29 50.89 10.53 1.52
C VAL A 29 50.99 11.88 0.81
N CYS A 30 52.19 12.46 0.68
CA CYS A 30 52.39 13.69 -0.09
C CYS A 30 51.99 13.53 -1.57
N LYS A 31 52.38 12.42 -2.21
CA LYS A 31 51.99 12.14 -3.61
C LYS A 31 50.48 11.97 -3.76
N GLU A 32 49.83 11.30 -2.84
CA GLU A 32 48.38 11.12 -2.85
C GLU A 32 47.66 12.46 -2.64
N ALA A 33 48.17 13.32 -1.75
CA ALA A 33 47.65 14.67 -1.56
C ALA A 33 47.79 15.52 -2.83
N ASP A 34 48.93 15.44 -3.52
CA ASP A 34 49.13 16.11 -4.80
C ASP A 34 48.18 15.59 -5.89
N ASN A 35 47.97 14.27 -5.96
CA ASN A 35 47.02 13.66 -6.89
C ASN A 35 45.58 14.14 -6.62
N LEU A 36 45.17 14.16 -5.35
CA LEU A 36 43.86 14.68 -4.93
C LEU A 36 43.71 16.15 -5.32
N LYS A 37 44.74 16.96 -5.09
CA LYS A 37 44.74 18.38 -5.46
C LYS A 37 44.58 18.58 -6.97
N ASN A 38 45.23 17.75 -7.78
CA ASN A 38 45.09 17.77 -9.24
C ASN A 38 43.69 17.37 -9.69
N GLU A 39 43.09 16.34 -9.09
CA GLU A 39 41.71 15.94 -9.42
C GLU A 39 40.69 17.00 -8.99
N VAL A 40 40.89 17.67 -7.84
CA VAL A 40 40.07 18.81 -7.43
C VAL A 40 40.16 19.94 -8.46
N ALA A 41 41.37 20.31 -8.90
CA ALA A 41 41.55 21.34 -9.92
C ALA A 41 40.85 20.95 -11.24
N LYS A 42 40.94 19.69 -11.64
CA LYS A 42 40.26 19.16 -12.83
C LYS A 42 38.73 19.20 -12.70
N LEU A 43 38.18 18.85 -11.54
CA LEU A 43 36.74 18.95 -11.25
C LEU A 43 36.27 20.41 -11.28
N GLN A 44 37.03 21.33 -10.68
CA GLN A 44 36.74 22.75 -10.73
C GLN A 44 36.74 23.30 -12.17
N MET A 45 37.70 22.87 -12.99
CA MET A 45 37.73 23.22 -14.42
C MET A 45 36.47 22.72 -15.14
N LYS A 46 36.06 21.47 -14.92
CA LYS A 46 34.82 20.91 -15.49
C LYS A 46 33.58 21.66 -15.03
N GLN A 47 33.51 22.03 -13.75
CA GLN A 47 32.39 22.83 -13.23
C GLN A 47 32.31 24.20 -13.93
N LEU A 48 33.45 24.86 -14.14
CA LEU A 48 33.49 26.11 -14.88
C LEU A 48 33.00 25.93 -16.32
N GLN A 49 33.40 24.86 -16.99
CA GLN A 49 32.93 24.52 -18.33
C GLN A 49 31.41 24.29 -18.36
N LEU A 50 30.86 23.52 -17.41
CA LEU A 50 29.41 23.33 -17.26
C LEU A 50 28.65 24.65 -17.00
N LEU A 51 29.31 25.64 -16.41
CA LEU A 51 28.78 27.00 -16.20
C LEU A 51 29.00 27.93 -17.41
N GLY A 52 29.52 27.42 -18.53
CA GLY A 52 29.81 28.19 -19.75
C GLY A 52 31.09 29.03 -19.69
N LYS A 53 32.00 28.76 -18.73
CA LYS A 53 33.27 29.46 -18.54
C LYS A 53 34.45 28.60 -18.98
N ASN A 54 35.57 29.22 -19.38
CA ASN A 54 36.80 28.52 -19.81
C ASN A 54 36.59 27.47 -20.92
N LEU A 55 35.74 27.79 -21.90
CA LEU A 55 35.46 26.93 -23.05
C LEU A 55 36.50 27.05 -24.17
N THR A 56 37.40 28.04 -24.11
CA THR A 56 38.41 28.30 -25.15
C THR A 56 39.39 27.15 -25.36
N SER A 57 39.58 26.29 -24.36
CA SER A 57 40.43 25.10 -24.45
C SER A 57 39.68 23.83 -24.86
N VAL A 58 38.35 23.91 -25.06
CA VAL A 58 37.48 22.78 -25.38
C VAL A 58 37.31 22.69 -26.89
N SER A 59 37.43 21.48 -27.44
CA SER A 59 37.22 21.28 -28.88
C SER A 59 35.74 21.38 -29.26
N LEU A 60 35.45 21.64 -30.54
CA LEU A 60 34.06 21.76 -31.02
C LEU A 60 33.21 20.52 -30.68
N LYS A 61 33.78 19.31 -30.84
CA LYS A 61 33.08 18.05 -30.54
C LYS A 61 32.78 17.90 -29.05
N GLU A 62 33.72 18.27 -28.20
CA GLU A 62 33.51 18.24 -26.75
C GLU A 62 32.50 19.28 -26.30
N LEU A 63 32.44 20.43 -26.99
CA LEU A 63 31.45 21.47 -26.74
C LEU A 63 30.04 21.00 -27.14
N GLU A 64 29.89 20.32 -28.28
CA GLU A 64 28.63 19.70 -28.71
C GLU A 64 28.15 18.66 -27.69
N VAL A 65 29.05 17.81 -27.19
CA VAL A 65 28.74 16.85 -26.12
C VAL A 65 28.33 17.57 -24.83
N LEU A 66 29.02 18.65 -24.46
CA LEU A 66 28.70 19.44 -23.27
C LEU A 66 27.32 20.09 -23.38
N GLU A 67 27.00 20.64 -24.56
CA GLU A 67 25.68 21.21 -24.86
C GLU A 67 24.58 20.15 -24.75
N GLN A 68 24.80 18.97 -25.34
CA GLN A 68 23.87 17.85 -25.23
C GLN A 68 23.66 17.46 -23.75
N GLN A 69 24.73 17.27 -22.98
CA GLN A 69 24.65 16.94 -21.56
C GLN A 69 23.89 17.99 -20.74
N LEU A 70 24.12 19.28 -21.01
CA LEU A 70 23.41 20.37 -20.34
C LEU A 70 21.93 20.38 -20.71
N SER A 71 21.59 20.19 -21.99
CA SER A 71 20.21 20.15 -22.46
C SER A 71 19.41 19.00 -21.84
N GLU A 72 19.99 17.80 -21.82
CA GLU A 72 19.39 16.60 -21.21
C GLU A 72 19.26 16.77 -19.69
N GLY A 73 20.31 17.31 -19.04
CA GLY A 73 20.29 17.60 -17.62
C GLY A 73 19.21 18.61 -17.24
N LEU A 74 19.08 19.70 -18.01
CA LEU A 74 18.03 20.71 -17.84
C LEU A 74 16.63 20.14 -18.05
N LEU A 75 16.44 19.28 -19.06
CA LEU A 75 15.18 18.59 -19.29
C LEU A 75 14.80 17.72 -18.09
N SER A 76 15.73 16.92 -17.57
CA SER A 76 15.48 16.07 -16.40
C SER A 76 15.17 16.88 -15.14
N VAL A 77 15.84 18.02 -14.93
CA VAL A 77 15.54 18.93 -13.81
C VAL A 77 14.15 19.54 -13.97
N LYS A 78 13.78 19.94 -15.18
CA LYS A 78 12.45 20.48 -15.48
C LYS A 78 11.36 19.44 -15.19
N GLU A 79 11.50 18.22 -15.69
CA GLU A 79 10.54 17.14 -15.45
C GLU A 79 10.35 16.87 -13.95
N LYS A 80 11.45 16.77 -13.19
CA LYS A 80 11.37 16.59 -11.73
C LYS A 80 10.68 17.75 -11.04
N LYS A 81 10.98 18.98 -11.44
CA LYS A 81 10.34 20.19 -10.89
C LYS A 81 8.84 20.20 -11.21
N ASP A 82 8.45 19.85 -12.43
CA ASP A 82 7.05 19.82 -12.84
C ASP A 82 6.27 18.72 -12.10
N LEU A 83 6.87 17.54 -11.90
CA LEU A 83 6.31 16.48 -11.04
C LEU A 83 6.08 16.97 -9.60
N ILE A 84 7.10 17.60 -9.00
CA ILE A 84 6.98 18.16 -7.64
C ILE A 84 5.91 19.25 -7.57
N GLY A 85 5.73 20.04 -8.63
CA GLY A 85 4.69 21.08 -8.69
C GLY A 85 3.27 20.51 -8.78
N ILE A 86 3.09 19.39 -9.49
CA ILE A 86 1.76 18.78 -9.73
C ILE A 86 1.30 17.90 -8.57
N LEU A 87 2.21 17.17 -7.93
CA LEU A 87 1.91 16.26 -6.80
C LEU A 87 1.06 16.90 -5.68
N PRO A 88 1.43 18.06 -5.10
CA PRO A 88 0.65 18.66 -4.02
C PRO A 88 -0.73 19.14 -4.49
N PHE A 89 -0.85 19.56 -5.75
CA PHE A 89 -2.14 19.97 -6.31
C PHE A 89 -3.08 18.76 -6.49
N GLN A 90 -2.54 17.63 -6.95
CA GLN A 90 -3.30 16.38 -7.06
C GLN A 90 -3.72 15.83 -5.69
N GLU A 91 -2.83 15.90 -4.70
CA GLU A 91 -3.13 15.50 -3.32
C GLU A 91 -4.23 16.37 -2.71
N GLN A 92 -4.15 17.70 -2.90
CA GLN A 92 -5.17 18.62 -2.42
C GLN A 92 -6.54 18.33 -3.05
N LEU A 93 -6.59 18.12 -4.36
CA LEU A 93 -7.84 17.79 -5.06
C LEU A 93 -8.43 16.46 -4.56
N LEU A 94 -7.58 15.45 -4.33
CA LEU A 94 -8.01 14.16 -3.80
C LEU A 94 -8.55 14.29 -2.37
N MET A 95 -7.91 15.10 -1.53
CA MET A 95 -8.35 15.39 -0.17
C MET A 95 -9.73 16.07 -0.14
N GLU A 96 -9.95 17.05 -1.01
CA GLU A 96 -11.23 17.74 -1.14
C GLU A 96 -12.34 16.78 -1.59
N GLN A 97 -12.07 15.92 -2.58
CA GLN A 97 -13.01 14.88 -3.02
C GLN A 97 -13.33 13.86 -1.91
N LEU A 98 -12.32 13.45 -1.14
CA LEU A 98 -12.49 12.52 -0.03
C LEU A 98 -13.34 13.14 1.08
N GLU A 99 -13.11 14.43 1.40
CA GLU A 99 -13.91 15.18 2.37
C GLU A 99 -15.37 15.31 1.90
N GLN A 100 -15.59 15.66 0.63
CA GLN A 100 -16.94 15.74 0.06
C GLN A 100 -17.68 14.40 0.13
N SER A 101 -17.00 13.30 -0.22
CA SER A 101 -17.56 11.95 -0.12
C SER A 101 -17.90 11.58 1.33
N ARG A 102 -17.02 11.94 2.29
CA ARG A 102 -17.27 11.71 3.72
C ARG A 102 -18.52 12.45 4.20
N LEU A 103 -18.71 13.71 3.78
CA LEU A 103 -19.89 14.49 4.12
C LEU A 103 -21.17 13.86 3.57
N GLN A 104 -21.17 13.37 2.33
CA GLN A 104 -22.32 12.66 1.75
C GLN A 104 -22.65 11.38 2.52
N VAL A 105 -21.64 10.60 2.92
CA VAL A 105 -21.84 9.38 3.72
C VAL A 105 -22.41 9.72 5.10
N GLU A 106 -21.97 10.80 5.72
CA GLU A 106 -22.44 11.22 7.05
C GLU A 106 -23.87 11.78 7.00
N GLU A 107 -24.20 12.56 5.97
CA GLU A 107 -25.57 12.98 5.68
C GLU A 107 -26.50 11.77 5.49
N LEU A 108 -26.08 10.80 4.68
CA LEU A 108 -26.84 9.56 4.46
C LEU A 108 -27.01 8.75 5.75
N ARG A 109 -25.99 8.72 6.61
CA ARG A 109 -26.03 8.05 7.92
C ARG A 109 -27.00 8.76 8.88
N GLY A 110 -27.12 10.08 8.81
CA GLY A 110 -28.04 10.88 9.63
C GLY A 110 -29.52 10.53 9.44
N PHE A 111 -29.89 9.87 8.34
CA PHE A 111 -31.24 9.35 8.13
C PHE A 111 -31.53 8.05 8.90
N PHE A 112 -30.52 7.40 9.47
CA PHE A 112 -30.67 6.16 10.23
C PHE A 112 -30.39 6.38 11.72
N PRO A 113 -31.23 5.91 12.65
CA PRO A 113 -30.94 5.97 14.08
C PRO A 113 -29.65 5.20 14.38
N SER A 114 -28.73 5.81 15.15
CA SER A 114 -27.48 5.15 15.53
C SER A 114 -27.78 3.82 16.25
N THR A 115 -27.33 2.71 15.66
CA THR A 115 -27.64 1.34 16.12
C THR A 115 -27.09 1.04 17.53
N ASP A 116 -26.23 1.90 18.07
CA ASP A 116 -25.59 1.75 19.39
C ASP A 116 -26.58 1.74 20.57
N HIS A 117 -27.79 2.31 20.42
CA HIS A 117 -28.78 2.38 21.50
C HIS A 117 -29.89 1.32 21.43
N LEU A 118 -30.11 0.69 20.29
CA LEU A 118 -31.22 -0.27 20.14
C LEU A 118 -30.95 -1.53 20.96
N VAL A 119 -29.69 -1.92 21.14
CA VAL A 119 -29.30 -3.18 21.78
C VAL A 119 -29.74 -3.35 23.24
N ARG A 120 -30.00 -2.25 23.94
CA ARG A 120 -30.32 -2.30 25.37
C ARG A 120 -31.81 -2.30 25.70
N SER A 121 -32.67 -1.88 24.77
CA SER A 121 -34.08 -1.66 25.05
C SER A 121 -34.96 -2.92 24.96
N TYR A 122 -34.55 -3.95 24.23
CA TYR A 122 -35.41 -5.12 23.95
C TYR A 122 -35.23 -6.32 24.88
N LEU A 123 -34.31 -6.24 25.86
CA LEU A 123 -34.04 -7.33 26.81
C LEU A 123 -34.76 -7.17 28.17
N GLU A 124 -35.45 -6.05 28.41
CA GLU A 124 -35.95 -5.68 29.74
C GLU A 124 -37.49 -5.75 29.88
N TYR A 125 -38.12 -6.81 29.35
CA TYR A 125 -39.53 -7.05 29.62
C TYR A 125 -39.81 -8.55 29.68
N TYR A 126 -39.72 -9.15 30.88
CA TYR A 126 -40.63 -10.21 31.36
C TYR A 126 -40.24 -10.65 32.78
N PRO A 127 -41.02 -10.33 33.83
CA PRO A 127 -41.06 -11.15 35.03
C PRO A 127 -41.99 -12.35 34.77
N VAL A 128 -41.46 -13.57 34.89
CA VAL A 128 -42.26 -14.80 34.88
C VAL A 128 -42.97 -14.93 36.23
N GLU A 129 -44.23 -14.51 36.29
CA GLU A 129 -45.11 -14.73 37.44
C GLU A 129 -45.96 -15.97 37.23
N ARG A 130 -45.49 -17.07 37.83
CA ARG A 130 -46.20 -18.34 37.99
C ARG A 130 -47.32 -18.15 39.01
N LYS A 131 -48.60 -18.37 38.65
CA LYS A 131 -49.69 -18.79 39.57
C LYS A 131 -50.97 -19.20 38.81
N ASN A 132 -51.67 -20.16 39.41
CA ASN A 132 -52.70 -21.01 38.82
C ASN A 132 -54.12 -20.50 39.16
N SER A 133 -55.11 -20.63 38.26
CA SER A 133 -56.51 -20.90 38.66
C SER A 133 -57.36 -21.47 37.53
N LEU A 134 -57.96 -22.62 37.82
CA LEU A 134 -58.98 -23.36 37.10
C LEU A 134 -60.36 -22.72 37.31
N MET A 135 -61.06 -22.30 36.25
CA MET A 135 -62.54 -22.40 36.17
C MET A 135 -63.06 -22.05 34.76
N SER A 136 -63.78 -23.00 34.19
CA SER A 136 -64.54 -22.92 32.93
C SER A 136 -65.77 -22.02 33.07
N HIS A 137 -66.11 -21.22 32.06
CA HIS A 137 -67.50 -21.05 31.58
C HIS A 137 -67.53 -20.39 30.19
N ASN A 138 -68.35 -20.96 29.31
CA ASN A 138 -68.60 -20.57 27.91
C ASN A 138 -69.45 -19.29 27.77
N VAL A 139 -69.13 -18.43 26.79
CA VAL A 139 -70.06 -17.47 26.12
C VAL A 139 -69.42 -17.13 24.74
N ARG A 140 -69.90 -17.60 23.57
CA ARG A 140 -71.06 -17.27 22.71
C ARG A 140 -71.04 -15.90 21.97
N GLY A 141 -70.58 -15.93 20.71
CA GLY A 141 -71.04 -15.14 19.54
C GLY A 141 -70.39 -13.76 19.28
N PRO A 142 -70.50 -13.16 18.06
CA PRO A 142 -71.30 -13.58 16.90
C PRO A 142 -70.49 -13.85 15.61
N ASP A 143 -71.15 -14.59 14.73
CA ASP A 143 -70.86 -14.84 13.32
C ASP A 143 -70.79 -13.53 12.52
N VAL A 144 -69.65 -13.27 11.86
CA VAL A 144 -69.54 -12.32 10.76
C VAL A 144 -68.98 -13.09 9.57
N THR A 145 -69.89 -13.39 8.65
CA THR A 145 -69.65 -14.02 7.36
C THR A 145 -68.72 -13.12 6.54
N CYS A 146 -67.44 -13.46 6.44
CA CYS A 146 -66.51 -12.73 5.57
C CYS A 146 -66.44 -13.44 4.22
N ALA A 147 -67.24 -12.96 3.26
CA ALA A 147 -67.15 -13.36 1.87
C ALA A 147 -65.87 -12.74 1.25
N CYS A 148 -64.75 -13.44 1.34
CA CYS A 148 -63.53 -13.07 0.65
C CYS A 148 -63.60 -13.61 -0.78
N ASN A 149 -63.99 -12.74 -1.71
CA ASN A 149 -63.88 -13.00 -3.14
C ASN A 149 -62.41 -13.20 -3.51
N LEU A 150 -62.11 -14.35 -4.07
CA LEU A 150 -60.81 -14.75 -4.59
C LEU A 150 -60.53 -14.00 -5.88
N GLU A 151 -59.94 -12.80 -5.79
CA GLU A 151 -59.31 -12.16 -6.95
C GLU A 151 -57.94 -12.79 -7.18
N LYS A 152 -57.78 -13.31 -8.38
CA LYS A 152 -56.59 -13.97 -8.89
C LYS A 152 -55.68 -12.89 -9.49
N GLY A 153 -54.55 -12.62 -8.84
CA GLY A 153 -53.51 -11.74 -9.36
C GLY A 153 -52.14 -12.20 -8.87
N ASP A 154 -51.29 -12.59 -9.82
CA ASP A 154 -49.93 -13.08 -9.59
C ASP A 154 -49.12 -12.13 -8.71
N SER A 155 -48.69 -12.60 -7.53
CA SER A 155 -47.61 -12.00 -6.75
C SER A 155 -46.98 -13.06 -5.85
N ASP A 156 -45.77 -13.45 -6.23
CA ASP A 156 -44.85 -14.29 -5.48
C ASP A 156 -44.45 -13.62 -4.15
N THR A 157 -44.86 -14.21 -3.03
CA THR A 157 -44.18 -14.23 -1.70
C THR A 157 -45.19 -14.57 -0.60
N THR A 158 -45.49 -15.85 -0.41
CA THR A 158 -46.23 -16.30 0.78
C THR A 158 -45.30 -17.13 1.67
N LEU A 159 -44.90 -16.56 2.81
CA LEU A 159 -44.15 -17.28 3.84
C LEU A 159 -45.14 -18.10 4.68
N TYR A 160 -45.23 -19.40 4.41
CA TYR A 160 -45.99 -20.32 5.27
C TYR A 160 -45.17 -20.63 6.54
N LEU A 161 -45.44 -19.90 7.63
CA LEU A 161 -44.94 -20.21 8.98
C LEU A 161 -45.84 -21.25 9.67
N GLY A 162 -46.10 -22.36 8.98
CA GLY A 162 -46.84 -23.50 9.49
C GLY A 162 -45.97 -24.75 9.50
N LEU A 163 -46.07 -25.56 10.56
CA LEU A 163 -45.33 -26.83 10.66
C LEU A 163 -45.76 -27.76 9.50
N PRO A 164 -44.82 -28.27 8.67
CA PRO A 164 -45.19 -29.15 7.57
C PRO A 164 -45.70 -30.48 8.13
N SER A 165 -46.99 -30.76 7.89
CA SER A 165 -47.59 -32.06 8.16
C SER A 165 -47.05 -33.07 7.16
N ASP A 166 -46.13 -33.89 7.65
CA ASP A 166 -45.56 -35.06 7.00
C ASP A 166 -46.70 -35.94 6.45
N HIS A 167 -46.67 -36.26 5.14
CA HIS A 167 -47.23 -37.44 4.45
C HIS A 167 -47.29 -37.18 2.94
N HIS A 168 -46.36 -37.78 2.16
CA HIS A 168 -46.66 -38.69 1.03
C HIS A 168 -45.44 -38.93 0.09
N LYS A 169 -44.97 -40.20 0.14
CA LYS A 169 -44.54 -41.11 -0.95
C LYS A 169 -43.41 -40.70 -1.92
N ARG A 170 -42.32 -41.48 -1.83
CA ARG A 170 -41.13 -41.56 -2.69
C ARG A 170 -41.44 -41.64 -4.19
N LYS A 171 -40.64 -40.96 -5.01
CA LYS A 171 -40.39 -41.32 -6.42
C LYS A 171 -38.87 -41.30 -6.70
N LYS A 172 -38.36 -42.36 -7.33
CA LYS A 172 -36.92 -42.66 -7.54
C LYS A 172 -36.29 -41.76 -8.62
N PRO A 173 -34.97 -41.54 -8.59
CA PRO A 173 -34.24 -40.87 -9.68
C PRO A 173 -34.02 -41.84 -10.85
N GLU A 174 -34.31 -41.37 -12.06
CA GLU A 174 -33.96 -42.07 -13.30
C GLU A 174 -32.52 -41.70 -13.67
N ARG A 175 -31.73 -42.74 -13.94
CA ARG A 175 -30.33 -42.69 -14.35
C ARG A 175 -30.27 -43.50 -15.64
N GLU A 176 -29.99 -42.87 -16.76
CA GLU A 176 -29.53 -43.57 -17.96
C GLU A 176 -28.29 -42.87 -18.51
N SER A 177 -27.25 -43.68 -18.73
CA SER A 177 -25.93 -43.34 -19.22
C SER A 177 -25.71 -44.10 -20.52
N HIS A 178 -25.40 -43.45 -21.64
CA HIS A 178 -24.76 -44.05 -22.84
C HIS A 178 -23.94 -42.91 -23.50
N SER A 179 -22.60 -42.91 -23.57
CA SER A 179 -21.64 -43.71 -24.40
C SER A 179 -22.04 -43.66 -25.88
N ASN A 180 -21.24 -43.29 -26.90
CA ASN A 180 -19.81 -43.35 -27.23
C ASN A 180 -19.54 -42.21 -28.27
N ASP A 181 -18.40 -41.51 -28.25
CA ASP A 181 -17.10 -41.84 -28.88
C ASP A 181 -17.00 -41.45 -30.37
N SER A 182 -15.95 -40.66 -30.63
CA SER A 182 -15.13 -40.44 -31.83
C SER A 182 -15.58 -40.92 -33.22
N GLU A 183 -15.36 -40.09 -34.24
CA GLU A 183 -14.33 -40.33 -35.30
C GLU A 183 -14.64 -39.59 -36.63
N SER A 184 -13.67 -38.75 -37.03
CA SER A 184 -13.14 -38.46 -38.36
C SER A 184 -14.02 -38.52 -39.63
N GLN A 185 -14.12 -37.41 -40.35
CA GLN A 185 -13.36 -37.15 -41.60
C GLN A 185 -13.52 -35.70 -42.07
#